data_AF-A0A3N9UNA3-F1
#
_entry.id   AF-A0A3N9UNA3-F1
#
_cell.length_a   1.000
_cell.length_b   1.000
_cell.length_c   1.000
_cell.angle_alpha   90.00
_cell.angle_beta   90.00
_cell.angle_gamma   90.00
#
_symmetry.space_group_name_H-M   'P 1'
#
loop_
_entity.id
_entity.type
_entity.pdbx_description
1 polymer ?
#
loop_
_entity_poly.entity_id
_entity_poly.type
_entity_poly.pdbx_seq_one_letter_code
_entity_poly.pdbx_strand_id
1 'polypeptide(L)' 'MVSGIVSYGVYIPRFRIRVDEIARVWGDGADISESLRVFEKSVPDLDEDAV' A
#
# COMPACT_ATOMS: atom_id res chain seq x y z
N MET A 1 -1.33 37.68 1.72
CA MET A 1 -2.19 36.63 2.30
C MET A 1 -1.46 35.32 2.13
N VAL A 2 -1.25 34.55 3.20
CA VAL A 2 -0.53 33.27 3.13
C VAL A 2 -1.55 32.16 2.85
N SER A 3 -1.30 31.35 1.82
CA SER A 3 -2.10 30.18 1.48
C SER A 3 -1.46 28.90 2.05
N GLY A 4 -2.29 27.94 2.45
CA GLY A 4 -1.83 26.67 3.01
C GLY A 4 -2.95 25.63 3.11
N ILE A 5 -2.57 24.39 3.38
CA ILE A 5 -3.51 23.29 3.62
C ILE A 5 -4.05 23.42 5.05
N VAL A 6 -5.36 23.56 5.18
CA VAL A 6 -6.04 23.67 6.49
C VAL A 6 -6.30 22.28 7.09
N SER A 7 -6.54 21.27 6.26
CA SER A 7 -6.78 19.89 6.67
C SER A 7 -6.52 18.89 5.54
N TYR A 8 -6.27 17.63 5.89
CA TYR A 8 -6.15 16.52 4.94
C TYR A 8 -6.85 15.28 5.50
N GLY A 9 -7.49 14.51 4.62
CA GLY A 9 -8.15 13.24 4.94
C GLY A 9 -7.68 12.15 3.98
N VAL A 10 -7.72 10.90 4.43
CA VAL A 10 -7.28 9.75 3.65
C VAL A 10 -8.20 8.56 3.86
N TYR A 11 -8.34 7.76 2.81
CA TYR A 11 -8.94 6.44 2.84
C TYR A 11 -7.93 5.45 2.28
N ILE A 12 -7.83 4.26 2.89
CA ILE A 12 -6.97 3.18 2.41
C ILE A 12 -7.84 1.95 2.21
N PRO A 13 -7.71 1.25 1.06
CA PRO A 13 -8.43 0.02 0.81
C PRO A 13 -8.34 -0.98 1.95
N ARG A 14 -9.44 -1.70 2.17
CA ARG A 14 -9.55 -2.61 3.32
C ARG A 14 -8.57 -3.77 3.24
N PHE A 15 -8.39 -4.37 2.06
CA PHE A 15 -7.59 -5.58 1.91
C PHE A 15 -6.11 -5.28 1.77
N ARG A 16 -5.28 -6.22 2.24
CA ARG A 16 -3.82 -6.12 2.23
C ARG A 16 -3.18 -7.48 1.95
N ILE A 17 -2.06 -7.46 1.24
CA ILE A 17 -1.19 -8.62 1.05
C ILE A 17 0.17 -8.26 1.62
N ARG A 18 0.74 -9.15 2.45
CA ARG A 18 2.09 -8.94 2.98
C ARG A 18 3.13 -9.11 1.87
N VAL A 19 4.21 -8.33 1.95
CA VAL A 19 5.26 -8.36 0.91
C VAL A 19 6.00 -9.70 0.84
N ASP A 20 6.14 -10.43 1.95
CA ASP A 20 6.71 -11.79 1.96
C ASP A 20 5.83 -12.80 1.21
N GLU A 21 4.50 -12.63 1.22
CA GLU A 21 3.58 -13.46 0.45
C GLU A 21 3.69 -13.15 -1.05
N ILE A 22 3.83 -11.87 -1.42
CA ILE A 22 4.12 -11.47 -2.79
C ILE A 22 5.47 -12.08 -3.21
N ALA A 23 6.51 -11.91 -2.41
CA ALA A 23 7.85 -12.44 -2.70
C ALA A 23 7.84 -13.95 -2.94
N ARG A 24 7.12 -14.70 -2.08
CA ARG A 24 6.95 -16.16 -2.19
C ARG A 24 6.35 -16.57 -3.53
N VAL A 25 5.36 -15.83 -4.05
CA VAL A 25 4.68 -16.13 -5.33
C VAL A 25 5.56 -15.75 -6.52
N TRP A 26 6.31 -14.66 -6.42
CA TRP A 26 7.16 -14.14 -7.51
C TRP A 26 8.57 -14.74 -7.55
N GLY A 27 8.96 -15.52 -6.53
CA GLY A 27 10.29 -16.13 -6.43
C GLY A 27 11.38 -15.18 -5.93
N ASP A 28 11.00 -14.09 -5.27
CA ASP A 28 11.91 -13.10 -4.71
C ASP A 28 12.46 -13.51 -3.33
N GLY A 29 13.54 -12.86 -2.93
CA GLY A 29 14.20 -13.06 -1.64
C GLY A 29 13.39 -12.57 -0.45
N ALA A 30 13.60 -13.21 0.72
CA ALA A 30 12.95 -12.85 1.98
C ALA A 30 13.34 -11.45 2.51
N ASP A 31 14.39 -10.85 1.96
CA ASP A 31 14.90 -9.52 2.28
C ASP A 31 14.16 -8.39 1.54
N ILE A 32 13.25 -8.71 0.62
CA ILE A 32 12.61 -7.71 -0.24
C ILE A 32 11.74 -6.69 0.52
N SER A 33 11.14 -7.08 1.64
CA SER A 33 10.38 -6.15 2.48
C SER A 33 11.29 -5.08 3.10
N GLU A 34 12.50 -5.46 3.51
CA GLU A 34 13.50 -4.55 4.08
C GLU A 34 14.14 -3.68 2.99
N SER A 35 14.45 -4.26 1.82
CA SER A 35 15.06 -3.53 0.71
C SER A 35 14.12 -2.46 0.14
N LEU A 36 12.82 -2.75 0.05
CA LEU A 36 11.80 -1.80 -0.40
C LEU A 36 11.29 -0.89 0.73
N ARG A 37 11.52 -1.25 2.00
CA ARG A 37 10.84 -0.67 3.17
C ARG A 37 9.31 -0.71 3.05
N VAL A 38 8.81 -1.81 2.48
CA VAL A 38 7.38 -2.08 2.31
C VAL A 38 7.07 -3.42 2.97
N PHE A 39 6.14 -3.42 3.92
CA PHE A 39 5.76 -4.62 4.65
C PHE A 39 4.46 -5.23 4.13
N GLU A 40 3.58 -4.39 3.58
CA GLU A 40 2.28 -4.78 3.04
C GLU A 40 1.85 -3.83 1.92
N LYS A 41 1.06 -4.36 0.99
CA LYS A 41 0.42 -3.59 -0.07
C LYS A 41 -1.10 -3.68 0.09
N SER A 42 -1.76 -2.53 0.09
CA SER A 42 -3.22 -2.46 0.01
C SER A 42 -3.73 -2.95 -1.36
N VAL A 43 -4.85 -3.65 -1.38
CA VAL A 43 -5.50 -4.18 -2.59
C VAL A 43 -6.95 -3.69 -2.58
N PRO A 44 -7.43 -3.03 -3.65
CA PRO A 44 -8.82 -2.61 -3.75
C PRO A 44 -9.76 -3.81 -3.88
N ASP A 45 -10.93 -3.72 -3.27
CA ASP A 45 -12.11 -4.53 -3.57
C ASP A 45 -12.75 -4.09 -4.90
N LEU A 46 -13.80 -4.80 -5.32
CA LEU A 46 -14.52 -4.57 -6.57
C LEU A 46 -15.10 -3.15 -6.69
N ASP A 47 -15.47 -2.52 -5.57
CA ASP A 47 -16.13 -1.20 -5.47
C ASP A 47 -15.20 -0.10 -4.92
N GLU A 48 -13.88 -0.35 -4.90
CA GLU A 48 -12.86 0.61 -4.45
C GLU A 48 -12.10 1.23 -5.65
N ASP A 49 -12.78 1.45 -6.79
CA ASP A 49 -12.24 2.18 -7.93
C ASP A 49 -12.27 3.71 -7.72
N ALA A 50 -11.56 4.45 -8.57
CA ALA A 50 -11.54 5.90 -8.51
C ALA A 50 -12.80 6.47 -9.20
N VAL A 51 -13.50 7.37 -8.49
CA VAL A 51 -14.68 8.09 -8.98
C VAL A 51 -14.37 9.47 -9.55
#